data_AF-A0A2R4CIB7-F1
#
_entry.id   AF-A0A2R4CIB7-F1
#
_cell.length_a   1.000
_cell.length_b   1.000
_cell.length_c   1.000
_cell.angle_alpha   90.00
_cell.angle_beta   90.00
_cell.angle_gamma   90.00
#
_symmetry.space_group_name_H-M   'P 1'
#
loop_
_entity.id
_entity.type
_entity.pdbx_description
1 polymer ?
#
loop_
_entity_poly.entity_id
_entity_poly.type
_entity_poly.pdbx_seq_one_letter_code
_entity_poly.pdbx_strand_id
1 'polypeptide(L)'
;MKQLLQGVTDDKAGYAQLLSLLDEQFDAAIRHQRERLGSIAAAIADLVDTLETRRARRVELATVLAGPQPTMEAIFALLRPESRARVQEDWAALEQMVGAAKAGGKRNGDLLAEQYTIMQRVLHGEDQLYEPV
;
A
#
# COMPACT_ATOMS: atom_id res chain seq x y z
N MET A 1 16.16 14.48 13.82
CA MET A 1 15.53 13.44 14.66
C MET A 1 14.01 13.61 14.78
N LYS A 2 13.48 14.65 15.44
CA LYS A 2 12.02 14.82 15.65
C LYS A 2 11.18 14.70 14.36
N GLN A 3 11.59 15.37 13.28
CA GLN A 3 10.91 15.29 11.98
C GLN A 3 10.91 13.88 11.37
N LEU A 4 11.99 13.11 11.55
CA LEU A 4 12.07 11.72 11.06
C LEU A 4 11.10 10.82 11.83
N LEU A 5 11.06 10.95 13.16
CA LEU A 5 10.14 10.17 14.00
C LEU A 5 8.68 10.53 13.73
N GLN A 6 8.38 11.82 13.51
CA GLN A 6 7.05 12.24 13.05
C GLN A 6 6.71 11.63 11.70
N GLY A 7 7.66 11.62 10.75
CA GLY A 7 7.50 10.97 9.46
C GLY A 7 7.08 9.51 9.57
N VAL A 8 7.72 8.73 10.45
CA VAL A 8 7.34 7.32 10.70
C VAL A 8 5.89 7.20 11.21
N THR A 9 5.45 8.12 12.07
CA THR A 9 4.06 8.15 12.56
C THR A 9 3.08 8.49 11.44
N ASP A 10 3.43 9.47 10.61
CA ASP A 10 2.62 9.89 9.46
C ASP A 10 2.54 8.79 8.40
N ASP A 11 3.62 8.03 8.20
CA ASP A 11 3.64 6.85 7.32
C ASP A 11 2.72 5.75 7.85
N LYS A 12 2.76 5.45 9.15
CA LYS A 12 1.84 4.48 9.77
C LYS A 12 0.38 4.86 9.54
N ALA A 13 0.03 6.13 9.75
CA ALA A 13 -1.32 6.61 9.50
C ALA A 13 -1.71 6.46 8.03
N GLY A 14 -0.81 6.81 7.10
CA GLY A 14 -1.06 6.66 5.66
C GLY A 14 -1.21 5.19 5.24
N TYR A 15 -0.39 4.27 5.76
CA TYR A 15 -0.54 2.84 5.46
C TYR A 15 -1.81 2.24 6.09
N ALA A 16 -2.26 2.72 7.26
CA ALA A 16 -3.54 2.29 7.83
C ALA A 16 -4.70 2.68 6.92
N GLN A 17 -4.67 3.91 6.39
CA GLN A 17 -5.64 4.38 5.42
C GLN A 17 -5.58 3.57 4.12
N LEU A 18 -4.38 3.28 3.61
CA LEU A 18 -4.20 2.48 2.40
C LEU A 18 -4.78 1.08 2.54
N LEU A 19 -4.55 0.42 3.68
CA LEU A 19 -5.13 -0.89 3.97
C LEU A 19 -6.67 -0.85 3.98
N SER A 20 -7.26 0.17 4.60
CA SER A 20 -8.71 0.39 4.57
C SER A 20 -9.24 0.53 3.15
N LEU A 21 -8.59 1.38 2.32
CA LEU A 21 -8.98 1.58 0.93
C LEU A 21 -8.85 0.31 0.09
N LEU A 22 -7.83 -0.51 0.34
CA LEU A 22 -7.64 -1.80 -0.33
C LEU A 22 -8.76 -2.79 0.04
N ASP A 23 -9.20 -2.83 1.30
CA ASP A 23 -10.32 -3.68 1.69
C ASP A 23 -11.64 -3.16 1.12
N GLU A 24 -11.85 -1.85 1.07
CA GLU A 24 -13.01 -1.25 0.40
C GLU A 24 -13.03 -1.52 -1.11
N GLN A 25 -11.88 -1.46 -1.77
CA GLN A 25 -11.76 -1.78 -3.19
C GLN A 25 -12.16 -3.24 -3.45
N PHE A 26 -11.73 -4.15 -2.58
CA PHE A 26 -12.07 -5.57 -2.68
C PHE A 26 -13.58 -5.80 -2.54
N ASP A 27 -14.21 -5.20 -1.52
CA ASP A 27 -15.68 -5.27 -1.33
C ASP A 27 -16.44 -4.67 -2.52
N ALA A 28 -16.02 -3.50 -3.00
CA ALA A 28 -16.62 -2.86 -4.16
C ALA A 28 -16.46 -3.69 -5.44
N ALA A 29 -15.34 -4.40 -5.61
CA ALA A 29 -15.08 -5.29 -6.74
C ALA A 29 -16.02 -6.49 -6.73
N ILE A 30 -16.19 -7.15 -5.58
CA ILE A 30 -17.12 -8.27 -5.42
C ILE A 30 -18.57 -7.84 -5.66
N ARG A 31 -18.95 -6.63 -5.23
CA ARG A 31 -20.30 -6.09 -5.40
C ARG A 31 -20.54 -5.42 -6.75
N HIS A 32 -19.56 -5.46 -7.66
CA HIS A 32 -19.62 -4.82 -8.98
C HIS A 32 -19.95 -3.31 -8.96
N GLN A 33 -19.50 -2.59 -7.92
CA GLN A 33 -19.78 -1.16 -7.73
C GLN A 33 -18.82 -0.28 -8.55
N ARG A 34 -19.02 -0.23 -9.87
CA ARG A 34 -18.07 0.39 -10.83
C ARG A 34 -17.73 1.86 -10.53
N GLU A 35 -18.71 2.69 -10.22
CA GLU A 35 -18.46 4.10 -9.90
C GLU A 35 -17.62 4.24 -8.62
N ARG A 36 -17.99 3.49 -7.57
CA ARG A 36 -17.25 3.46 -6.30
C ARG A 36 -15.82 2.95 -6.48
N LEU A 37 -15.61 1.94 -7.33
CA LEU A 37 -14.27 1.44 -7.66
C LEU A 37 -13.39 2.53 -8.29
N GLY A 38 -13.95 3.35 -9.18
CA GLY A 38 -13.25 4.49 -9.77
C GLY A 38 -12.80 5.50 -8.71
N SER A 39 -13.70 5.87 -7.80
CA SER A 39 -13.37 6.79 -6.69
C SER A 39 -12.32 6.21 -5.73
N ILE A 40 -12.43 4.93 -5.37
CA ILE A 40 -11.45 4.27 -4.49
C ILE A 40 -10.08 4.19 -5.18
N ALA A 41 -10.04 3.86 -6.47
CA ALA A 41 -8.77 3.79 -7.22
C ALA A 41 -8.06 5.15 -7.28
N ALA A 42 -8.80 6.24 -7.48
CA ALA A 42 -8.24 7.59 -7.42
C ALA A 42 -7.68 7.92 -6.02
N ALA A 43 -8.45 7.62 -4.96
CA ALA A 43 -8.00 7.84 -3.59
C ALA A 43 -6.74 7.02 -3.23
N ILE A 44 -6.64 5.78 -3.72
CA ILE A 44 -5.44 4.95 -3.55
C ILE A 44 -4.25 5.59 -4.28
N ALA A 45 -4.42 6.05 -5.52
CA ALA A 45 -3.36 6.68 -6.30
C ALA A 45 -2.82 7.93 -5.58
N ASP A 46 -3.70 8.86 -5.18
CA ASP A 46 -3.32 10.09 -4.46
C ASP A 46 -2.58 9.78 -3.14
N LEU A 47 -3.04 8.75 -2.42
CA LEU A 47 -2.42 8.34 -1.17
C LEU A 47 -1.04 7.70 -1.39
N VAL A 48 -0.88 6.89 -2.43
CA VAL A 48 0.42 6.29 -2.79
C VAL A 48 1.43 7.38 -3.15
N ASP A 49 1.04 8.38 -3.95
CA ASP A 49 1.90 9.51 -4.29
C ASP A 49 2.34 10.30 -3.04
N THR A 50 1.41 10.49 -2.10
CA THR A 50 1.70 11.09 -0.80
C THR A 50 2.69 10.26 0.02
N LEU A 51 2.50 8.93 0.08
CA LEU A 51 3.37 8.00 0.80
C LEU A 51 4.78 7.96 0.20
N GLU A 52 4.91 7.99 -1.12
CA GLU A 52 6.23 8.04 -1.77
C GLU A 52 6.97 9.35 -1.51
N THR A 53 6.25 10.48 -1.52
CA THR A 53 6.83 11.79 -1.15
C THR A 53 7.33 11.79 0.29
N ARG A 54 6.55 11.23 1.23
CA ARG A 54 6.94 11.09 2.65
C ARG A 54 8.13 10.15 2.82
N ARG A 55 8.15 9.03 2.09
CA ARG A 55 9.26 8.10 2.06
C ARG A 55 10.55 8.76 1.59
N ALA A 56 10.51 9.49 0.49
CA ALA A 56 11.67 10.23 -0.02
C ALA A 56 12.19 11.20 1.04
N ARG A 57 11.30 11.98 1.66
CA ARG A 57 11.67 12.91 2.73
C ARG A 57 12.27 12.21 3.96
N ARG A 58 11.73 11.06 4.36
CA ARG A 58 12.26 10.27 5.47
C ARG A 58 13.67 9.78 5.17
N VAL A 59 13.92 9.32 3.94
CA VAL A 59 15.25 8.91 3.48
C VAL A 59 16.23 10.09 3.49
N GLU A 60 15.85 11.26 2.99
CA GLU A 60 16.70 12.47 3.06
C GLU A 60 17.10 12.81 4.50
N LEU A 61 16.14 12.80 5.42
CA LEU A 61 16.39 13.08 6.83
C LEU A 61 17.28 12.01 7.47
N ALA A 62 17.09 10.74 7.11
CA ALA A 62 17.94 9.65 7.59
C ALA A 62 19.38 9.81 7.07
N THR A 63 19.53 10.20 5.80
CA THR A 63 20.84 10.45 5.18
C THR A 63 21.60 11.57 5.88
N VAL A 64 20.91 12.66 6.23
CA VAL A 64 21.51 13.77 7.01
C VAL A 64 21.98 13.31 8.40
N LEU A 65 21.31 12.32 9.01
CA LEU A 65 21.59 11.87 10.37
C LEU A 65 22.61 10.73 10.46
N ALA A 66 22.64 9.82 9.48
CA ALA A 66 23.47 8.61 9.50
C ALA A 66 24.41 8.45 8.30
N GLY A 67 24.47 9.44 7.40
CA GLY A 67 25.34 9.42 6.22
C GLY A 67 24.68 8.82 4.97
N PRO A 68 25.44 8.62 3.88
CA PRO A 68 24.91 8.37 2.53
C PRO A 68 24.14 7.05 2.34
N GLN A 69 24.30 6.09 3.25
CA GLN A 69 23.59 4.81 3.24
C GLN A 69 22.95 4.58 4.61
N PRO A 70 21.90 5.35 4.96
CA PRO A 70 21.34 5.29 6.29
C PRO A 70 20.57 3.97 6.48
N THR A 71 20.78 3.31 7.63
CA THR A 71 19.89 2.25 8.11
C THR A 71 19.05 2.76 9.26
N MET A 72 17.81 2.28 9.39
CA MET A 72 16.97 2.69 10.52
C MET A 72 17.56 2.21 11.86
N GLU A 73 18.27 1.10 11.88
CA GLU A 73 19.05 0.62 13.03
C GLU A 73 20.10 1.64 13.46
N ALA A 74 20.88 2.20 12.51
CA ALA A 74 21.86 3.24 12.79
C ALA A 74 21.19 4.53 13.33
N ILE A 75 20.01 4.87 12.82
CA ILE A 75 19.21 6.00 13.33
C ILE A 75 18.73 5.74 14.76
N PHE A 76 18.26 4.53 15.07
CA PHE A 76 17.78 4.17 16.41
C PHE A 76 18.89 4.11 17.44
N ALA A 77 20.13 3.80 17.03
CA ALA A 77 21.30 3.86 17.89
C ALA A 77 21.56 5.28 18.44
N LEU A 78 21.13 6.33 17.73
CA LEU A 78 21.23 7.72 18.17
C LEU A 78 20.20 8.10 19.25
N LEU A 79 19.21 7.25 19.53
CA LEU A 79 18.19 7.49 20.54
C LEU A 79 18.61 7.02 21.94
N ARG A 80 18.09 7.69 22.96
CA ARG A 80 18.12 7.22 24.35
C ARG A 80 17.41 5.86 24.46
N PRO A 81 17.88 4.92 25.32
CA PRO A 81 17.32 3.57 25.40
C PRO A 81 15.79 3.52 25.58
N GLU A 82 15.25 4.40 26.43
CA GLU A 82 13.81 4.50 26.71
C GLU A 82 12.97 4.84 25.47
N SER A 83 13.49 5.70 24.60
CA SER A 83 12.79 6.10 23.36
C SER A 83 13.04 5.13 22.21
N ARG A 84 14.11 4.32 22.28
CA ARG A 84 14.52 3.42 21.22
C ARG A 84 13.51 2.28 21.01
N ALA A 85 13.08 1.62 22.09
CA ALA A 85 12.20 0.46 22.01
C ALA A 85 10.88 0.77 21.30
N ARG A 86 10.23 1.89 21.68
CA ARG A 86 8.98 2.33 21.06
C ARG A 86 9.13 2.63 19.57
N VAL A 87 10.20 3.31 19.18
CA VAL A 87 10.42 3.66 17.77
C VAL A 87 10.73 2.41 16.93
N GLN A 88 11.44 1.44 17.50
CA GLN A 88 11.68 0.15 16.84
C GLN A 88 10.37 -0.63 16.62
N GLU A 89 9.49 -0.65 17.61
CA GLU A 89 8.16 -1.26 17.49
C GLU A 89 7.32 -0.54 16.43
N ASP A 90 7.31 0.79 16.43
CA ASP A 90 6.62 1.58 15.42
C ASP A 90 7.13 1.29 14.00
N TRP A 91 8.45 1.15 13.84
CA TRP A 91 9.07 0.81 12.58
C TRP A 91 8.72 -0.61 12.10
N ALA A 92 8.80 -1.60 12.99
CA ALA A 92 8.44 -2.97 12.66
C ALA A 92 6.96 -3.09 12.27
N ALA A 93 6.06 -2.37 12.95
CA ALA A 93 4.66 -2.29 12.57
C ALA A 93 4.48 -1.68 11.18
N LEU A 94 5.20 -0.59 10.87
CA LEU A 94 5.17 0.02 9.54
C LEU A 94 5.62 -0.96 8.45
N GLU A 95 6.70 -1.72 8.67
CA GLU A 95 7.17 -2.72 7.72
C GLU A 95 6.13 -3.82 7.46
N GLN A 96 5.45 -4.28 8.50
CA GLN A 96 4.34 -5.25 8.36
C GLN A 96 3.19 -4.67 7.54
N MET A 97 2.81 -3.41 7.78
CA MET A 97 1.74 -2.74 7.03
C MET A 97 2.11 -2.54 5.56
N VAL A 98 3.37 -2.21 5.25
CA VAL A 98 3.87 -2.14 3.87
C VAL A 98 3.73 -3.50 3.17
N GLY A 99 4.10 -4.59 3.86
CA GLY A 99 3.93 -5.95 3.36
C GLY A 99 2.46 -6.30 3.08
N ALA A 100 1.58 -5.98 4.04
CA ALA A 100 0.14 -6.20 3.90
C ALA A 100 -0.47 -5.39 2.75
N ALA A 101 -0.06 -4.13 2.56
CA ALA A 101 -0.54 -3.28 1.49
C ALA A 101 -0.11 -3.82 0.11
N LYS A 102 1.11 -4.35 -0.02
CA LYS A 102 1.57 -5.02 -1.25
C LYS A 102 0.75 -6.27 -1.55
N ALA A 103 0.49 -7.10 -0.53
CA ALA A 103 -0.34 -8.29 -0.68
C ALA A 103 -1.78 -7.95 -1.08
N GLY A 104 -2.38 -6.95 -0.42
CA GLY A 104 -3.72 -6.45 -0.73
C GLY A 104 -3.83 -5.86 -2.13
N GLY A 105 -2.86 -5.03 -2.53
CA GLY A 105 -2.79 -4.46 -3.88
C GLY A 105 -2.70 -5.54 -4.95
N LYS A 106 -1.85 -6.56 -4.75
CA LYS A 106 -1.78 -7.71 -5.67
C LYS A 106 -3.10 -8.46 -5.74
N ARG A 107 -3.68 -8.84 -4.58
CA ARG A 107 -4.96 -9.55 -4.49
C ARG A 107 -6.06 -8.83 -5.27
N ASN A 108 -6.17 -7.52 -5.10
CA ASN A 108 -7.20 -6.73 -5.75
C ASN A 108 -6.96 -6.60 -7.26
N GLY A 109 -5.69 -6.43 -7.67
CA GLY A 109 -5.32 -6.40 -9.08
C GLY A 109 -5.67 -7.70 -9.81
N ASP A 110 -5.33 -8.84 -9.21
CA ASP A 110 -5.67 -10.17 -9.73
C ASP A 110 -7.19 -10.33 -9.88
N LEU A 111 -7.96 -9.98 -8.84
CA LEU A 111 -9.44 -10.02 -8.86
C LEU A 111 -10.03 -9.18 -9.99
N LEU A 112 -9.56 -7.94 -10.16
CA LEU A 112 -10.08 -7.05 -11.21
C LEU A 112 -9.77 -7.56 -12.62
N ALA A 113 -8.59 -8.15 -12.82
CA ALA A 113 -8.20 -8.77 -14.09
C ALA A 113 -9.06 -10.01 -14.42
N GLU A 114 -9.35 -10.84 -13.42
CA GLU A 114 -10.25 -11.99 -13.57
C GLU A 114 -11.67 -11.55 -13.93
N GLN A 115 -12.21 -10.57 -13.22
CA GLN A 115 -13.55 -10.01 -13.48
C GLN A 115 -13.65 -9.41 -14.89
N TYR A 116 -12.59 -8.73 -15.35
CA TYR A 116 -12.52 -8.24 -16.73
C TYR A 116 -12.54 -9.39 -17.74
N THR A 117 -11.74 -10.44 -17.50
CA THR A 117 -11.66 -11.62 -18.38
C THR A 117 -13.01 -12.33 -18.51
N ILE A 118 -13.74 -12.50 -17.39
CA ILE A 118 -15.08 -13.09 -17.38
C ILE A 118 -16.04 -12.23 -18.21
N MET A 119 -16.04 -10.91 -18.00
CA MET A 119 -16.90 -9.99 -18.74
C MET A 119 -16.61 -10.03 -20.25
N GLN A 120 -15.34 -10.11 -20.64
CA GLN A 120 -14.93 -10.23 -22.05
C GLN A 120 -15.45 -11.53 -22.68
N ARG A 121 -15.41 -12.66 -21.97
CA ARG A 121 -15.97 -13.93 -22.44
C ARG A 121 -17.49 -13.89 -22.58
N VAL A 122 -18.18 -13.27 -21.61
CA VAL A 122 -19.65 -13.12 -21.67
C VAL A 122 -20.08 -12.24 -22.85
N LEU A 123 -19.35 -11.16 -23.11
CA LEU A 123 -19.68 -10.21 -24.19
C LEU A 123 -19.38 -10.74 -25.60
N HIS A 124 -18.33 -11.56 -25.75
CA HIS A 124 -17.90 -12.06 -27.06
C HIS A 124 -18.29 -13.52 -27.32
N GLY A 125 -18.89 -14.20 -26.34
CA GLY A 125 -19.25 -15.61 -26.40
C GLY A 125 -18.03 -16.54 -26.28
N GLU A 126 -18.25 -17.76 -25.79
CA GLU A 126 -17.36 -18.86 -26.17
C GLU A 126 -17.79 -19.25 -27.59
N ASP A 127 -16.90 -19.15 -28.58
CA ASP A 127 -17.06 -19.78 -29.89
C ASP A 127 -17.04 -21.31 -29.71
N GLN A 128 -18.05 -21.87 -29.04
CA GLN A 128 -18.39 -23.28 -29.11
C GLN A 128 -19.47 -23.38 -30.19
N LEU A 129 -18.99 -23.47 -31.43
CA LEU A 129 -19.73 -24.09 -32.51
C LEU A 129 -20.17 -25.48 -32.03
N TYR A 130 -21.43 -25.60 -31.64
CA TYR A 130 -22.09 -26.89 -31.57
C TYR A 130 -22.40 -27.29 -33.01
N GLU A 131 -21.54 -28.10 -33.64
CA GLU A 131 -21.94 -28.88 -34.81
C GLU A 131 -22.64 -30.15 -34.32
N PRO A 132 -23.95 -30.33 -34.56
CA PRO A 132 -24.58 -31.62 -34.36
C PRO A 132 -24.14 -32.57 -35.48
N VAL A 133 -23.87 -33.81 -35.10
CA VAL A 133 -23.69 -34.99 -35.98
C VAL A 133 -24.93 -35.30 -36.82
#